data_AF-A0A395SLG9-F1
#
_entry.id   AF-A0A395SLG9-F1
#
_cell.length_a   1.000
_cell.length_b   1.000
_cell.length_c   1.000
_cell.angle_alpha   90.00
_cell.angle_beta   90.00
_cell.angle_gamma   90.00
#
_symmetry.space_group_name_H-M   'P 1'
#
loop_
_entity.id
_entity.type
_entity.pdbx_description
1 polymer ?
#
loop_
_entity_poly.entity_id
_entity_poly.type
_entity_poly.pdbx_seq_one_letter_code
_entity_poly.pdbx_strand_id
1 'polypeptide(L)'
;MQPALGALGHTWTAMRAMEFISLITIIGLTSNFIGEMVGADYAAPSALIGTLVVSIIATLYIAISYILYWDGMLPLLLATGADVVLLVACIVVACTVGKPVSYLTCPKFPSDGNTANFINSLFHNVYHSRGNVFAWVDPDKASCYQLKSVWGLSIALCVLFSFSAITSGCLWKRTKGASRPAPKDIEG
;
A
#
# COMPACT_ATOMS: atom_id res chain seq x y z
N MET A 1 22.19 19.04 -7.55
CA MET A 1 22.14 19.76 -6.26
C MET A 1 21.04 19.14 -5.43
N GLN A 2 21.35 18.56 -4.26
CA GLN A 2 20.31 18.01 -3.39
C GLN A 2 19.38 19.15 -2.94
N PRO A 3 18.06 18.97 -2.96
CA PRO A 3 17.15 20.02 -2.54
C PRO A 3 17.38 20.20 -1.02
N ALA A 4 17.86 21.38 -0.63
CA ALA A 4 18.35 21.69 0.72
C ALA A 4 17.20 21.85 1.74
N LEU A 5 16.38 20.81 1.92
CA LEU A 5 15.22 20.81 2.82
C LEU A 5 15.49 20.18 4.21
N GLY A 6 16.77 19.96 4.54
CA GLY A 6 17.20 19.45 5.84
C GLY A 6 16.57 18.09 6.19
N ALA A 7 16.36 17.82 7.48
CA ALA A 7 15.84 16.54 7.96
C ALA A 7 14.45 16.16 7.39
N LEU A 8 13.62 17.14 7.01
CA LEU A 8 12.30 16.86 6.43
C LEU A 8 12.39 16.29 5.00
N GLY A 9 13.36 16.74 4.21
CA GLY A 9 13.61 16.19 2.88
C GLY A 9 14.09 14.74 2.95
N HIS A 10 15.03 14.45 3.86
CA HIS A 10 15.54 13.09 4.06
C HIS A 10 14.46 12.12 4.55
N THR A 11 13.64 12.55 5.53
CA THR A 11 12.52 11.72 6.02
C THR A 11 11.51 11.44 4.92
N TRP A 12 11.15 12.43 4.09
CA TRP A 12 10.27 12.20 2.94
C TRP A 12 10.84 11.18 1.95
N THR A 13 12.13 11.30 1.59
CA THR A 13 12.77 10.30 0.70
C THR A 13 12.85 8.89 1.32
N ALA A 14 13.08 8.80 2.64
CA ALA A 14 13.11 7.52 3.35
C ALA A 14 11.73 6.85 3.36
N MET A 15 10.66 7.62 3.60
CA MET A 15 9.29 7.12 3.53
C MET A 15 8.97 6.57 2.14
N ARG A 16 9.32 7.31 1.08
CA ARG A 16 9.13 6.87 -0.32
C ARG A 16 9.86 5.57 -0.64
N ALA A 17 11.08 5.40 -0.13
CA ALA A 17 11.83 4.16 -0.30
C ALA A 17 11.14 2.96 0.39
N MET A 18 10.66 3.14 1.62
CA MET A 18 9.94 2.08 2.35
C MET A 18 8.59 1.75 1.71
N GLU A 19 7.87 2.76 1.22
CA GLU A 19 6.63 2.56 0.46
C GLU A 19 6.90 1.75 -0.80
N PHE A 20 7.94 2.11 -1.57
CA PHE A 20 8.32 1.41 -2.80
C PHE A 20 8.66 -0.06 -2.55
N ILE A 21 9.49 -0.36 -1.55
CA ILE A 21 9.86 -1.74 -1.20
C ILE A 21 8.62 -2.56 -0.79
N SER A 22 7.74 -1.96 0.01
CA SER A 22 6.50 -2.61 0.47
C SER A 22 5.56 -2.92 -0.71
N LEU A 23 5.42 -1.98 -1.65
CA LEU A 23 4.57 -2.15 -2.83
C LEU A 23 5.10 -3.21 -3.79
N ILE A 24 6.41 -3.25 -4.06
CA ILE A 24 7.03 -4.29 -4.89
C ILE A 24 6.81 -5.68 -4.26
N THR A 25 6.93 -5.77 -2.93
CA THR A 25 6.66 -7.02 -2.21
C THR A 25 5.19 -7.44 -2.35
N ILE A 26 4.23 -6.51 -2.20
CA ILE A 26 2.81 -6.80 -2.41
C ILE A 26 2.54 -7.24 -3.84
N ILE A 27 3.13 -6.58 -4.83
CA ILE A 27 2.99 -6.93 -6.26
C ILE A 27 3.45 -8.37 -6.48
N GLY A 28 4.63 -8.75 -5.98
CA GLY A 28 5.18 -10.09 -6.15
C GLY A 28 4.34 -11.19 -5.47
N LEU A 29 3.90 -10.96 -4.23
CA LEU A 29 3.05 -11.92 -3.53
C LEU A 29 1.68 -12.07 -4.21
N THR A 30 1.08 -10.95 -4.63
CA THR A 30 -0.25 -10.94 -5.25
C THR A 30 -0.22 -11.52 -6.66
N SER A 31 0.83 -11.25 -7.44
CA SER A 31 0.98 -11.83 -8.78
C SER A 31 1.19 -13.34 -8.72
N ASN A 32 1.91 -13.86 -7.71
CA ASN A 32 2.08 -15.29 -7.50
C ASN A 32 0.72 -15.97 -7.24
N PHE A 33 -0.10 -15.41 -6.35
CA PHE A 33 -1.45 -15.93 -6.12
C PHE A 33 -2.32 -15.91 -7.38
N ILE A 34 -2.29 -14.82 -8.15
CA ILE A 34 -3.07 -14.74 -9.40
C ILE A 34 -2.57 -15.78 -10.40
N GLY A 35 -1.25 -15.96 -10.52
CA GLY A 35 -0.65 -16.97 -11.39
C GLY A 35 -1.04 -18.40 -11.01
N GLU A 36 -1.00 -18.74 -9.72
CA GLU A 36 -1.43 -20.07 -9.24
C GLU A 36 -2.93 -20.32 -9.43
N MET A 37 -3.77 -19.30 -9.21
CA MET A 37 -5.21 -19.39 -9.44
C MET A 37 -5.53 -19.62 -10.92
N VAL A 38 -4.97 -18.80 -11.81
CA VAL A 38 -5.21 -18.90 -13.26
C VAL A 38 -4.62 -20.19 -13.82
N GLY A 39 -3.45 -20.63 -13.33
CA GLY A 39 -2.84 -21.89 -13.72
C GLY A 39 -3.63 -23.14 -13.31
N ALA A 40 -4.54 -23.00 -12.34
CA ALA A 40 -5.44 -24.05 -11.88
C ALA A 40 -6.89 -23.88 -12.38
N ASP A 41 -7.10 -23.10 -13.45
CA ASP A 41 -8.41 -22.81 -14.07
C ASP A 41 -9.43 -22.11 -13.13
N TYR A 42 -8.94 -21.41 -12.10
CA TYR A 42 -9.78 -20.59 -11.22
C TYR A 42 -9.75 -19.10 -11.60
N ALA A 43 -10.89 -18.43 -11.45
CA ALA A 43 -10.95 -16.98 -11.53
C ALA A 43 -10.32 -16.35 -10.27
N ALA A 44 -9.33 -15.48 -10.46
CA ALA A 44 -8.68 -14.79 -9.34
C ALA A 44 -9.67 -13.85 -8.60
N PRO A 45 -9.65 -13.80 -7.26
CA PRO A 45 -10.56 -12.94 -6.50
C PRO A 45 -10.35 -11.45 -6.83
N SER A 46 -11.44 -10.73 -7.02
CA SER A 46 -11.42 -9.30 -7.37
C SER A 46 -10.67 -8.43 -6.35
N ALA A 47 -10.65 -8.83 -5.07
CA ALA A 47 -9.87 -8.16 -4.03
C ALA A 47 -8.35 -8.25 -4.26
N LEU A 48 -7.83 -9.41 -4.72
CA LEU A 48 -6.40 -9.56 -5.06
C LEU A 48 -6.06 -8.78 -6.32
N ILE A 49 -6.90 -8.85 -7.35
CA ILE A 49 -6.72 -8.07 -8.59
C ILE A 49 -6.71 -6.57 -8.27
N GLY A 50 -7.66 -6.10 -7.47
CA GLY A 50 -7.73 -4.70 -7.03
C GLY A 50 -6.49 -4.27 -6.24
N THR A 51 -5.99 -5.14 -5.36
CA THR A 51 -4.73 -4.91 -4.62
C THR A 51 -3.57 -4.74 -5.58
N LEU A 52 -3.42 -5.65 -6.57
CA LEU A 52 -2.35 -5.58 -7.57
C LEU A 52 -2.41 -4.27 -8.36
N VAL A 53 -3.59 -3.88 -8.85
CA VAL A 53 -3.77 -2.66 -9.65
C VAL A 53 -3.42 -1.42 -8.83
N VAL A 54 -3.94 -1.30 -7.60
CA VAL A 54 -3.64 -0.19 -6.70
C VAL A 54 -2.14 -0.13 -6.42
N SER A 55 -1.49 -1.28 -6.18
CA SER A 55 -0.06 -1.32 -5.91
C SER A 55 0.77 -0.88 -7.12
N ILE A 56 0.39 -1.25 -8.35
CA ILE A 56 1.10 -0.81 -9.57
C ILE A 56 0.98 0.72 -9.74
N ILE A 57 -0.23 1.26 -9.58
CA ILE A 57 -0.47 2.72 -9.70
C ILE A 57 0.34 3.48 -8.63
N ALA A 58 0.32 2.99 -7.39
CA ALA A 58 1.07 3.59 -6.28
C ALA A 58 2.59 3.56 -6.52
N THR A 59 3.11 2.44 -7.03
CA THR A 59 4.54 2.30 -7.38
C THR A 59 4.95 3.31 -8.45
N LEU A 60 4.16 3.46 -9.52
CA LEU A 60 4.42 4.46 -10.57
C LEU A 60 4.39 5.89 -10.00
N TYR A 61 3.40 6.19 -9.16
CA TYR A 61 3.31 7.49 -8.51
C TYR A 61 4.54 7.80 -7.64
N ILE A 62 5.02 6.84 -6.84
CA ILE A 62 6.21 7.03 -6.00
C ILE A 62 7.45 7.23 -6.85
N ALA A 63 7.62 6.47 -7.92
CA ALA A 63 8.76 6.61 -8.83
C ALA A 63 8.78 7.99 -9.50
N ILE A 64 7.64 8.45 -10.03
CA ILE A 64 7.52 9.78 -10.66
C ILE A 64 7.75 10.88 -9.63
N SER A 65 7.14 10.76 -8.45
CA SER A 65 7.30 11.74 -7.36
C SER A 65 8.75 11.84 -6.89
N TYR A 66 9.46 10.72 -6.83
CA TYR A 66 10.87 10.67 -6.46
C TYR A 66 11.74 11.41 -7.48
N ILE A 67 11.53 11.19 -8.78
CA ILE A 67 12.25 11.90 -9.86
C ILE A 67 11.96 13.41 -9.77
N LEU A 68 10.68 13.78 -9.67
CA LEU A 68 10.27 15.18 -9.67
C LEU A 68 10.73 15.94 -8.40
N TYR A 69 10.96 15.22 -7.29
CA TYR A 69 11.59 15.76 -6.09
C TYR A 69 13.07 16.06 -6.30
N TRP A 70 13.82 15.17 -6.97
CA TRP A 70 15.22 15.40 -7.31
C TRP A 70 15.41 16.56 -8.28
N ASP A 71 14.45 16.75 -9.20
CA ASP A 71 14.41 17.90 -10.11
C ASP A 71 13.97 19.20 -9.42
N GLY A 72 13.54 19.15 -8.16
CA GLY A 72 13.08 20.32 -7.40
C GLY A 72 11.77 20.93 -7.92
N MET A 73 11.09 20.25 -8.85
CA MET A 73 9.86 20.71 -9.50
C MET A 73 8.59 20.16 -8.84
N LEU A 74 8.71 19.42 -7.73
CA LEU A 74 7.57 18.75 -7.11
C LEU A 74 6.55 19.79 -6.58
N PRO A 75 5.30 19.81 -7.08
CA PRO A 75 4.25 20.61 -6.48
C PRO A 75 3.79 19.93 -5.19
N LEU A 76 4.40 20.30 -4.06
CA LEU A 76 4.17 19.65 -2.76
C LEU A 76 2.69 19.54 -2.36
N LEU A 77 1.86 20.52 -2.73
CA LEU A 77 0.42 20.48 -2.44
C LEU A 77 -0.29 19.34 -3.19
N LEU A 78 0.10 19.11 -4.46
CA LEU A 78 -0.44 18.03 -5.26
C LEU A 78 0.04 16.67 -4.73
N ALA A 79 1.31 16.61 -4.28
CA ALA A 79 1.87 15.42 -3.65
C ALA A 79 1.14 15.07 -2.34
N THR A 80 0.85 16.04 -1.47
CA THR A 80 0.03 15.79 -0.27
C THR A 80 -1.35 15.26 -0.63
N GLY A 81 -2.01 15.83 -1.64
CA GLY A 81 -3.31 15.35 -2.10
C GLY A 81 -3.25 13.92 -2.64
N ALA A 82 -2.26 13.60 -3.47
CA ALA A 82 -2.07 12.26 -4.01
C ALA A 82 -1.74 11.23 -2.93
N ASP A 83 -0.94 11.59 -1.92
CA ASP A 83 -0.65 10.73 -0.76
C ASP A 83 -1.91 10.41 0.05
N VAL A 84 -2.81 11.39 0.23
CA VAL A 84 -4.10 11.16 0.89
C VAL A 84 -5.01 10.26 0.06
N VAL A 85 -5.04 10.43 -1.27
CA VAL A 85 -5.83 9.55 -2.16
C VAL A 85 -5.32 8.11 -2.11
N LEU A 86 -4.00 7.92 -2.13
CA LEU A 86 -3.40 6.59 -2.01
C LEU A 86 -3.59 5.99 -0.61
N LEU A 87 -3.56 6.81 0.44
CA LEU A 87 -3.91 6.37 1.79
C LEU A 87 -5.33 5.79 1.83
N VAL A 88 -6.31 6.48 1.25
CA VAL A 88 -7.69 5.99 1.16
C VAL A 88 -7.76 4.68 0.37
N ALA A 89 -7.06 4.58 -0.76
CA ALA A 89 -7.00 3.34 -1.55
C ALA A 89 -6.38 2.18 -0.75
N CYS A 90 -5.28 2.42 -0.02
CA CYS A 90 -4.64 1.43 0.83
C CYS A 90 -5.54 0.99 1.99
N ILE A 91 -6.34 1.89 2.57
CA ILE A 91 -7.34 1.53 3.60
C ILE A 91 -8.38 0.58 3.01
N VAL A 92 -8.90 0.87 1.81
CA VAL A 92 -9.86 -0.02 1.14
C VAL A 92 -9.26 -1.41 0.91
N VAL A 93 -8.01 -1.47 0.42
CA VAL A 93 -7.27 -2.73 0.25
C VAL A 93 -7.08 -3.46 1.58
N ALA A 94 -6.67 -2.76 2.64
CA ALA A 94 -6.49 -3.34 3.96
C ALA A 94 -7.81 -3.91 4.52
N CYS A 95 -8.94 -3.25 4.28
CA CYS A 95 -10.26 -3.73 4.69
C CYS A 95 -10.74 -4.94 3.87
N THR A 96 -10.54 -4.95 2.55
CA THR A 96 -10.98 -6.06 1.69
C THR A 96 -10.13 -7.32 1.89
N VAL A 97 -8.81 -7.18 1.99
CA VAL A 97 -7.92 -8.31 2.27
C VAL A 97 -7.97 -8.72 3.75
N GLY A 98 -8.23 -7.77 4.66
CA GLY A 98 -8.28 -8.03 6.10
C GLY A 98 -9.44 -8.90 6.56
N LYS A 99 -10.61 -8.80 5.91
CA LYS A 99 -11.77 -9.64 6.22
C LYS A 99 -11.46 -11.14 6.18
N PRO A 100 -11.00 -11.72 5.05
CA PRO A 100 -10.70 -13.14 5.02
C PRO A 100 -9.53 -13.51 5.93
N VAL A 101 -8.52 -12.66 6.04
CA VAL A 101 -7.33 -12.89 6.89
C VAL A 101 -7.69 -13.02 8.37
N SER A 102 -8.67 -12.26 8.85
CA SER A 102 -9.10 -12.28 10.26
C SER A 102 -9.65 -13.64 10.71
N TYR A 103 -10.10 -14.49 9.79
CA TYR A 103 -10.63 -15.83 10.10
C TYR A 103 -9.56 -16.94 9.99
N LEU A 104 -8.32 -16.60 9.61
CA LEU A 104 -7.27 -17.59 9.34
C LEU A 104 -6.35 -17.85 10.54
N THR A 105 -6.20 -19.14 10.87
CA THR A 105 -5.21 -19.63 11.85
C THR A 105 -4.14 -20.49 11.15
N CYS A 106 -3.17 -19.84 10.51
CA CYS A 106 -2.12 -20.50 9.72
C CYS A 106 -1.35 -21.64 10.42
N PRO A 107 -1.06 -21.60 11.73
CA PRO A 107 -0.36 -22.70 12.39
C PRO A 107 -1.10 -24.04 12.37
N LYS A 108 -2.42 -24.03 12.14
CA LYS A 108 -3.27 -25.23 12.12
C LYS A 108 -3.39 -25.88 10.74
N PHE A 109 -2.82 -25.26 9.70
CA PHE A 109 -2.95 -25.74 8.33
C PHE A 109 -1.78 -26.66 7.93
N PRO A 110 -2.04 -27.67 7.10
CA PRO A 110 -1.03 -28.53 6.51
C PRO A 110 -0.14 -27.75 5.52
N SER A 111 1.03 -28.32 5.21
CA SER A 111 2.03 -27.71 4.30
C SER A 111 1.89 -28.22 2.85
N ASP A 112 0.99 -29.16 2.62
CA ASP A 112 0.71 -29.89 1.38
C ASP A 112 -0.68 -29.53 0.82
N GLY A 113 -1.14 -28.31 1.10
CA GLY A 113 -2.41 -27.79 0.59
C GLY A 113 -2.33 -27.33 -0.87
N ASN A 114 -3.47 -26.94 -1.42
CA ASN A 114 -3.58 -26.37 -2.76
C ASN A 114 -3.98 -24.90 -2.66
N THR A 115 -3.07 -23.99 -3.03
CA THR A 115 -3.30 -22.54 -2.97
C THR A 115 -4.57 -22.12 -3.70
N ALA A 116 -4.83 -22.67 -4.88
CA ALA A 116 -5.94 -22.24 -5.71
C ALA A 116 -7.29 -22.60 -5.06
N ASN A 117 -7.44 -23.84 -4.61
CA ASN A 117 -8.62 -24.30 -3.86
C ASN A 117 -8.80 -23.51 -2.55
N PHE A 118 -7.70 -23.28 -1.83
CA PHE A 118 -7.70 -22.53 -0.58
C PHE A 118 -8.15 -21.08 -0.76
N ILE A 119 -7.51 -20.35 -1.68
CA ILE A 119 -7.83 -18.94 -1.95
C ILE A 119 -9.24 -18.81 -2.52
N ASN A 120 -9.65 -19.68 -3.45
CA ASN A 120 -11.01 -19.67 -3.98
C ASN A 120 -12.06 -19.90 -2.87
N SER A 121 -11.90 -20.94 -2.06
CA SER A 121 -12.84 -21.25 -0.97
C SER A 121 -12.85 -20.18 0.12
N LEU A 122 -11.70 -19.57 0.41
CA LEU A 122 -11.57 -18.48 1.38
C LEU A 122 -12.36 -17.24 0.94
N PHE A 123 -12.09 -16.72 -0.25
CA PHE A 123 -12.76 -15.51 -0.75
C PHE A 123 -14.24 -15.77 -1.04
N HIS A 124 -14.59 -16.94 -1.59
CA HIS A 124 -15.98 -17.27 -1.84
C HIS A 124 -16.79 -17.33 -0.53
N ASN A 125 -16.33 -18.06 0.48
CA ASN A 125 -17.05 -18.19 1.74
C ASN A 125 -17.11 -16.89 2.54
N VAL A 126 -16.03 -16.11 2.62
CA VAL A 126 -16.04 -14.88 3.43
C VAL A 126 -16.92 -13.79 2.83
N TYR A 127 -17.00 -13.71 1.50
CA TYR A 127 -17.79 -12.69 0.82
C TYR A 127 -19.25 -13.10 0.55
N HIS A 128 -19.55 -14.39 0.38
CA HIS A 128 -20.90 -14.87 0.06
C HIS A 128 -21.59 -15.62 1.21
N SER A 129 -20.86 -16.27 2.12
CA SER A 129 -21.46 -17.02 3.22
C SER A 129 -21.70 -16.10 4.43
N ARG A 130 -22.97 -15.96 4.82
CA ARG A 130 -23.40 -15.22 6.03
C ARG A 130 -23.43 -16.07 7.32
N GLY A 131 -22.98 -17.32 7.25
CA GLY A 131 -22.95 -18.25 8.38
C GLY A 131 -21.66 -18.15 9.20
N ASN A 132 -21.71 -18.60 10.46
CA ASN A 132 -20.54 -18.61 11.37
C ASN A 132 -19.64 -19.84 11.20
N VAL A 133 -19.94 -20.74 10.26
CA VAL A 133 -19.18 -21.97 10.00
C VAL A 133 -18.39 -21.79 8.71
N PHE A 134 -17.08 -21.57 8.86
CA PHE A 134 -16.15 -21.47 7.73
C PHE A 134 -15.34 -22.76 7.62
N ALA A 135 -15.44 -23.43 6.48
CA ALA A 135 -14.59 -24.57 6.12
C ALA A 135 -13.75 -24.19 4.89
N TRP A 136 -12.44 -24.37 5.00
CA TRP A 136 -11.48 -24.06 3.95
C TRP A 136 -11.11 -25.35 3.20
N VAL A 137 -11.11 -25.30 1.87
CA VAL A 137 -10.77 -26.45 1.02
C VAL A 137 -9.27 -26.44 0.79
N ASP A 138 -8.61 -27.58 1.02
CA ASP A 138 -7.16 -27.80 0.86
C ASP A 138 -6.27 -26.67 1.41
N PRO A 139 -6.45 -26.26 2.68
CA PRO A 139 -5.78 -25.09 3.21
C PRO A 139 -4.26 -25.26 3.18
N ASP A 140 -3.58 -24.31 2.54
CA ASP A 140 -2.12 -24.29 2.47
C ASP A 140 -1.52 -23.28 3.48
N LYS A 141 -0.57 -23.77 4.28
CA LYS A 141 0.11 -22.97 5.30
C LYS A 141 0.92 -21.83 4.68
N ALA A 142 1.62 -22.06 3.57
CA ALA A 142 2.46 -21.04 2.95
C ALA A 142 1.61 -19.87 2.43
N SER A 143 0.53 -20.20 1.70
CA SER A 143 -0.48 -19.27 1.19
C SER A 143 -1.15 -18.46 2.30
N CYS A 144 -1.45 -19.10 3.44
CA CYS A 144 -2.01 -18.40 4.59
C CYS A 144 -1.06 -17.30 5.12
N TYR A 145 0.24 -17.59 5.24
CA TYR A 145 1.22 -16.59 5.66
C TYR A 145 1.47 -15.52 4.61
N GLN A 146 1.51 -15.89 3.33
CA GLN A 146 1.64 -14.93 2.23
C GLN A 146 0.47 -13.92 2.23
N LEU A 147 -0.76 -14.39 2.41
CA LEU A 147 -1.93 -13.50 2.49
C LEU A 147 -1.89 -12.60 3.74
N LYS A 148 -1.44 -13.13 4.89
CA LYS A 148 -1.19 -12.32 6.09
C LYS A 148 -0.14 -11.25 5.87
N SER A 149 0.93 -11.57 5.14
CA SER A 149 1.99 -10.62 4.79
C SER A 149 1.45 -9.51 3.89
N VAL A 150 0.64 -9.82 2.87
CA VAL A 150 -0.01 -8.81 2.01
C VAL A 150 -0.88 -7.86 2.84
N TRP A 151 -1.68 -8.39 3.76
CA TRP A 151 -2.50 -7.58 4.66
C TRP A 151 -1.66 -6.70 5.60
N GLY A 152 -0.63 -7.27 6.22
CA GLY A 152 0.28 -6.54 7.12
C GLY A 152 1.03 -5.41 6.41
N LEU A 153 1.54 -5.68 5.19
CA LEU A 153 2.19 -4.65 4.35
C LEU A 153 1.19 -3.56 3.92
N SER A 154 -0.07 -3.91 3.68
CA SER A 154 -1.11 -2.91 3.35
C SER A 154 -1.37 -1.96 4.53
N ILE A 155 -1.36 -2.46 5.77
CA ILE A 155 -1.46 -1.62 6.98
C ILE A 155 -0.22 -0.74 7.12
N ALA A 156 0.97 -1.30 6.91
CA ALA A 156 2.22 -0.53 6.95
C ALA A 156 2.21 0.61 5.92
N LEU A 157 1.71 0.36 4.70
CA LEU A 157 1.56 1.40 3.68
C LEU A 157 0.59 2.51 4.10
N CYS A 158 -0.50 2.20 4.80
CA CYS A 158 -1.39 3.23 5.35
C CYS A 158 -0.64 4.16 6.30
N VAL A 159 0.21 3.61 7.17
CA VAL A 159 1.03 4.40 8.09
C VAL A 159 2.04 5.25 7.30
N LEU A 160 2.75 4.65 6.36
CA LEU A 160 3.76 5.34 5.54
C LEU A 160 3.16 6.50 4.73
N PHE A 161 2.06 6.28 4.01
CA PHE A 161 1.39 7.35 3.25
C PHE A 161 0.85 8.47 4.16
N SER A 162 0.40 8.14 5.38
CA SER A 162 0.01 9.16 6.36
C SER A 162 1.19 10.04 6.76
N PHE A 163 2.35 9.43 7.06
CA PHE A 163 3.57 10.18 7.34
C PHE A 163 4.06 10.98 6.12
N SER A 164 3.96 10.42 4.92
CA SER A 164 4.31 11.08 3.65
C SER A 164 3.43 12.32 3.40
N ALA A 165 2.12 12.22 3.65
CA ALA A 165 1.19 13.35 3.58
C ALA A 165 1.50 14.43 4.63
N ILE A 166 1.81 14.05 5.88
CA ILE A 166 2.14 15.01 6.94
C ILE A 166 3.46 15.74 6.63
N THR A 167 4.49 15.00 6.22
CA THR A 167 5.81 15.57 5.91
C THR A 167 5.74 16.50 4.70
N SER A 168 5.07 16.09 3.61
CA SER A 168 4.84 16.96 2.43
C SER A 168 4.01 18.20 2.78
N GLY A 169 2.98 18.07 3.60
CA GLY A 169 2.16 19.20 4.06
C GLY A 169 2.94 20.20 4.92
N CYS A 170 3.78 19.70 5.84
CA CYS A 170 4.70 20.53 6.65
C CYS A 170 5.73 21.25 5.77
N LEU A 171 6.26 20.56 4.77
CA LEU A 171 7.24 21.09 3.84
C LEU A 171 6.63 22.18 2.93
N TRP A 172 5.37 22.00 2.53
CA TRP A 172 4.61 23.02 1.80
C TRP A 172 4.35 24.27 2.64
N LYS A 173 3.96 24.10 3.91
CA LYS A 173 3.79 25.23 4.84
C LYS A 173 5.10 26.00 5.05
N ARG A 174 6.24 25.30 5.18
CA ARG A 174 7.56 25.94 5.34
C ARG A 174 8.00 26.71 4.10
N THR A 175 7.88 26.11 2.92
CA THR A 175 8.25 26.76 1.65
C THR A 175 7.38 27.99 1.38
N LYS A 176 6.06 27.91 1.62
CA LYS A 176 5.15 29.06 1.51
C LYS A 176 5.39 30.14 2.57
N GLY A 177 5.77 29.74 3.79
CA GLY A 177 6.08 30.66 4.90
C GLY A 177 7.38 31.44 4.69
N ALA A 178 8.40 30.81 4.10
CA ALA A 178 9.65 31.46 3.73
C ALA A 178 9.50 32.47 2.57
N SER A 179 8.40 32.41 1.82
CA SER A 179 8.08 33.34 0.73
C SER A 179 7.34 34.61 1.19
N ARG A 180 7.00 34.78 2.48
CA ARG A 180 6.46 36.06 2.97
C ARG A 180 7.61 37.08 3.01
N PRO A 181 7.54 38.19 2.26
CA PRO A 181 8.54 39.25 2.38
C PRO A 181 8.50 39.79 3.81
N ALA A 182 9.69 40.05 4.37
CA ALA A 182 9.82 40.83 5.61
C ALA A 182 8.95 42.10 5.48
N PRO A 183 8.25 42.53 6.55
CA PRO A 183 7.59 43.83 6.54
C PRO A 183 8.62 44.87 6.09
N LYS A 184 8.32 45.63 5.04
CA LYS A 184 9.16 46.76 4.66
C LYS A 184 9.15 47.69 5.87
N ASP A 185 10.29 47.81 6.54
CA ASP A 185 10.52 48.90 7.48
C ASP A 185 10.28 50.21 6.72
N ILE A 186 9.23 50.92 7.13
CA ILE A 186 8.89 52.24 6.60
C ILE A 186 9.85 53.21 7.26
N GLU A 187 10.96 53.54 6.59
CA GLU A 187 11.68 54.80 6.86
C GLU A 187 10.87 55.94 6.24
N GLY A 188 10.39 56.85 7.09
CA GLY A 188 9.66 58.07 6.71
C GLY A 188 9.19 58.84 7.93
#